data_AF-B4G0I6-F1
#
_entry.id   AF-B4G0I6-F1
#
_cell.length_a   1.000
_cell.length_b   1.000
_cell.length_c   1.000
_cell.angle_alpha   90.00
_cell.angle_beta   90.00
_cell.angle_gamma   90.00
#
_symmetry.space_group_name_H-M   'P 1'
#
loop_
_entity.id
_entity.type
_entity.pdbx_description
1 polymer ?
#
loop_
_entity_poly.entity_id
_entity_poly.type
_entity_poly.pdbx_seq_one_letter_code
_entity_poly.pdbx_strand_id
1 'polypeptide(L)'
;MQVDRKRGNFVEAAELERAVRCLMGGSEEKGRKAREKATEAKALSRNGVASGGSSDVSVQKLAREILHKHDDKGCATASGESMGSVVVPASPARII
;
A
#
# COMPACT_ATOMS: atom_id res chain seq x y z
N MET A 1 -25.48 23.94 20.61
CA MET A 1 -24.53 23.88 19.48
C MET A 1 -24.96 24.93 18.47
N GLN A 2 -24.16 25.99 18.24
CA GLN A 2 -24.47 27.05 17.27
C GLN A 2 -23.67 26.79 16.00
N VAL A 3 -24.34 26.67 14.86
CA VAL A 3 -23.71 26.36 13.57
C VAL A 3 -23.46 27.66 12.83
N ASP A 4 -22.22 27.89 12.40
CA ASP A 4 -21.86 29.09 11.65
C ASP A 4 -22.38 29.01 10.21
N ARG A 5 -23.41 29.84 9.94
CA ARG A 5 -24.06 29.92 8.63
C ARG A 5 -23.39 30.92 7.68
N LYS A 6 -22.50 31.78 8.17
CA LYS A 6 -21.94 32.89 7.37
C LYS A 6 -20.81 32.45 6.43
N ARG A 7 -20.15 31.34 6.74
CA ARG A 7 -18.98 30.86 5.98
C ARG A 7 -19.32 29.98 4.77
N GLY A 8 -20.60 29.77 4.44
CA GLY A 8 -21.01 28.93 3.30
C GLY A 8 -20.77 27.43 3.48
N ASN A 9 -20.40 26.99 4.69
CA ASN A 9 -20.11 25.59 5.02
C ASN A 9 -21.34 24.85 5.57
N PHE A 10 -22.48 25.53 5.67
CA PHE A 10 -23.69 24.99 6.24
C PHE A 10 -24.50 24.30 5.15
N VAL A 11 -24.63 22.97 5.26
CA VAL A 11 -25.50 22.17 4.39
C VAL A 11 -26.92 22.27 4.90
N GLU A 12 -27.85 22.71 4.05
CA GLU A 12 -29.26 22.78 4.41
C GLU A 12 -29.89 21.39 4.52
N ALA A 13 -30.96 21.29 5.30
CA ALA A 13 -31.64 20.01 5.53
C ALA A 13 -32.12 19.35 4.23
N ALA A 14 -32.59 20.14 3.26
CA ALA A 14 -33.05 19.63 1.97
C ALA A 14 -31.91 19.02 1.14
N GLU A 15 -30.72 19.63 1.17
CA GLU A 15 -29.55 19.09 0.48
C GLU A 15 -29.07 17.80 1.16
N LEU A 16 -29.02 17.80 2.49
CA LEU A 16 -28.66 16.61 3.27
C LEU A 16 -29.62 15.45 2.98
N GLU A 17 -30.92 15.70 3.01
CA GLU A 17 -31.94 14.68 2.73
C GLU A 17 -31.77 14.12 1.31
N ARG A 18 -31.59 15.00 0.31
CA ARG A 18 -31.37 14.58 -1.07
C ARG A 18 -30.11 13.74 -1.23
N ALA A 19 -29.00 14.13 -0.58
CA ALA A 19 -27.75 13.40 -0.65
C ALA A 19 -27.87 12.01 -0.01
N VAL A 20 -28.50 11.92 1.17
CA VAL A 20 -28.74 10.65 1.86
C VAL A 20 -29.66 9.76 1.04
N ARG A 21 -30.76 10.29 0.51
CA ARG A 21 -31.68 9.53 -0.35
C ARG A 21 -31.01 9.07 -1.64
N CYS A 22 -30.16 9.90 -2.25
CA CYS A 22 -29.39 9.49 -3.42
C CYS A 22 -28.38 8.40 -3.11
N LEU A 23 -27.69 8.49 -1.98
CA LEU A 23 -26.68 7.52 -1.59
C LEU A 23 -27.27 6.20 -1.08
N MET A 24 -28.40 6.23 -0.39
CA MET A 24 -28.96 5.09 0.35
C MET A 24 -30.30 4.61 -0.18
N GLY A 25 -31.00 5.42 -0.96
CA GLY A 25 -32.25 5.05 -1.64
C GLY A 25 -31.96 3.95 -2.65
N GLY A 26 -32.54 2.77 -2.41
CA GLY A 26 -32.23 1.54 -3.16
C GLY A 26 -32.46 1.61 -4.68
N SER A 27 -33.23 2.58 -5.16
CA SER A 27 -33.53 2.77 -6.59
C SER A 27 -32.61 3.77 -7.31
N GLU A 28 -31.77 4.54 -6.59
CA GLU A 28 -30.95 5.56 -7.21
C GLU A 28 -29.62 4.99 -7.73
N GLU A 29 -29.44 5.07 -9.05
CA GLU A 29 -28.28 4.51 -9.75
C GLU A 29 -26.93 5.06 -9.26
N LYS A 30 -26.90 6.36 -8.95
CA LYS A 30 -25.69 7.02 -8.44
C LYS A 30 -25.28 6.44 -7.08
N GLY A 31 -26.23 6.24 -6.16
CA GLY A 31 -25.97 5.63 -4.87
C GLY A 31 -25.51 4.18 -4.99
N ARG A 32 -26.16 3.38 -5.84
CA ARG A 32 -25.75 2.00 -6.11
C ARG A 32 -24.30 1.92 -6.57
N LYS A 33 -23.95 2.68 -7.62
CA LYS A 33 -22.58 2.74 -8.15
C LYS A 33 -21.56 3.21 -7.12
N ALA A 34 -21.92 4.18 -6.27
CA ALA A 34 -21.05 4.64 -5.19
C ALA A 34 -20.73 3.52 -4.18
N ARG A 35 -21.75 2.73 -3.79
CA ARG A 35 -21.57 1.60 -2.86
C ARG A 35 -20.81 0.43 -3.48
N GLU A 36 -21.03 0.15 -4.76
CA GLU A 36 -20.26 -0.86 -5.52
C GLU A 36 -18.77 -0.49 -5.57
N LYS A 37 -18.46 0.74 -5.99
CA LYS A 37 -17.07 1.25 -5.98
C LYS A 37 -16.44 1.22 -4.60
N ALA A 38 -17.19 1.58 -3.54
CA ALA A 38 -16.70 1.50 -2.18
C ALA A 38 -16.40 0.05 -1.76
N THR A 39 -17.20 -0.92 -2.22
CA THR A 39 -16.99 -2.35 -1.96
C THR A 39 -15.76 -2.88 -2.69
N GLU A 40 -15.58 -2.50 -3.95
CA GLU A 40 -14.38 -2.82 -4.74
C GLU A 40 -13.12 -2.22 -4.11
N ALA A 41 -13.14 -0.93 -3.77
CA ALA A 41 -12.03 -0.26 -3.10
C ALA A 41 -11.68 -0.94 -1.77
N LYS A 42 -12.70 -1.33 -0.98
CA LYS A 42 -12.51 -2.09 0.26
C LYS A 42 -11.82 -3.44 0.01
N ALA A 43 -12.20 -4.15 -1.05
CA ALA A 43 -11.55 -5.42 -1.40
C ALA A 43 -10.09 -5.21 -1.81
N LEU A 44 -9.81 -4.22 -2.66
CA LEU A 44 -8.45 -3.87 -3.09
C LEU A 44 -7.56 -3.49 -1.91
N SER A 45 -8.05 -2.65 -0.98
CA SER A 45 -7.31 -2.27 0.21
C SER A 45 -7.01 -3.48 1.11
N ARG A 46 -7.97 -4.38 1.30
CA ARG A 46 -7.76 -5.61 2.09
C ARG A 46 -6.72 -6.53 1.46
N ASN A 47 -6.74 -6.68 0.14
CA ASN A 47 -5.76 -7.48 -0.58
C ASN A 47 -4.37 -6.85 -0.54
N GLY A 48 -4.28 -5.52 -0.61
CA GLY A 48 -3.01 -4.80 -0.53
C GLY A 48 -2.28 -4.99 0.81
N VAL A 49 -3.01 -5.11 1.91
CA VAL A 49 -2.44 -5.28 3.27
C VAL A 49 -2.36 -6.73 3.74
N ALA A 50 -3.00 -7.67 3.05
CA ALA A 50 -2.87 -9.10 3.35
C ALA A 50 -1.42 -9.56 3.13
N SER A 51 -1.05 -10.70 3.72
CA SER A 51 0.28 -11.30 3.54
C SER A 51 0.60 -11.48 2.06
N GLY A 52 1.76 -10.97 1.62
CA GLY A 52 2.19 -10.97 0.22
C GLY A 52 1.51 -9.91 -0.65
N GLY A 53 0.61 -9.10 -0.08
CA GLY A 53 0.02 -7.93 -0.69
C GLY A 53 1.03 -6.81 -0.91
N SER A 54 0.73 -5.88 -1.81
CA SER A 54 1.67 -4.83 -2.20
C SER A 54 2.09 -3.92 -1.05
N SER A 55 1.15 -3.52 -0.19
CA SER A 55 1.43 -2.71 1.00
C SER A 55 2.18 -3.50 2.05
N ASP A 56 1.84 -4.78 2.27
CA ASP A 56 2.57 -5.69 3.16
C ASP A 56 4.04 -5.82 2.74
N VAL A 57 4.30 -6.18 1.48
CA VAL A 57 5.67 -6.30 0.92
C VAL A 57 6.45 -4.98 1.05
N SER A 58 5.79 -3.85 0.80
CA SER A 58 6.42 -2.53 0.89
C SER A 58 6.83 -2.18 2.32
N VAL A 59 5.94 -2.41 3.30
CA VAL A 59 6.22 -2.16 4.71
C VAL A 59 7.30 -3.11 5.23
N GLN A 60 7.26 -4.39 4.86
CA GLN A 60 8.31 -5.33 5.22
C GLN A 60 9.68 -4.93 4.64
N LYS A 61 9.72 -4.43 3.39
CA LYS A 61 10.94 -3.91 2.79
C LYS A 61 11.48 -2.72 3.58
N LEU A 62 10.63 -1.75 3.90
CA LEU A 62 11.00 -0.60 4.71
C LEU A 62 11.51 -1.01 6.10
N ALA A 63 10.84 -1.95 6.76
CA ALA A 63 11.25 -2.45 8.06
C ALA A 63 12.66 -3.07 8.02
N ARG A 64 12.97 -3.88 6.99
CA ARG A 64 14.32 -4.43 6.79
C ARG A 64 15.36 -3.34 6.59
N GLU A 65 15.05 -2.31 5.80
CA GLU A 65 15.97 -1.19 5.58
C GLU A 65 16.25 -0.39 6.85
N ILE A 66 15.25 -0.22 7.72
CA ILE A 66 15.44 0.42 9.03
C ILE A 66 16.31 -0.45 9.93
N LEU A 67 16.02 -1.75 10.02
CA LEU A 67 16.76 -2.69 10.86
C LEU A 67 18.23 -2.84 10.42
N HIS A 68 18.51 -3.00 9.13
CA HIS A 68 19.89 -3.11 8.64
C HIS A 68 20.72 -1.82 8.90
N LYS A 69 20.09 -0.64 8.92
CA LYS A 69 20.78 0.61 9.29
C LYS A 69 21.20 0.68 10.76
N HIS A 70 20.70 -0.22 11.61
CA HIS A 70 21.15 -0.36 12.99
C HIS A 70 22.35 -1.32 13.15
N ASP A 71 22.60 -2.20 12.19
CA ASP A 71 23.72 -3.15 12.23
C ASP A 71 25.03 -2.54 11.68
N ASP A 72 24.94 -1.53 10.80
CA ASP A 72 26.10 -0.85 10.21
C ASP A 72 26.79 0.18 11.12
N LYS A 73 26.31 0.38 12.36
CA LYS A 73 27.01 1.23 13.37
C LYS A 73 28.08 0.48 14.16
N GLY A 74 28.53 -0.67 13.67
CA GLY A 74 29.52 -1.51 14.34
C GLY A 74 30.60 -2.07 13.42
N CYS A 75 31.26 -1.27 12.58
CA CYS A 75 32.68 -1.49 12.26
C CYS A 75 33.27 -0.28 11.51
N ALA A 76 33.85 0.66 12.27
CA ALA A 76 35.00 1.38 11.75
C ALA A 76 36.22 0.46 11.90
N THR A 77 37.01 0.37 10.83
CA THR A 77 38.36 -0.21 10.74
C THR A 77 38.47 -1.74 10.60
N ALA A 78 38.74 -2.20 9.37
CA ALA A 78 40.04 -2.78 9.02
C ALA A 78 40.11 -3.08 7.52
N SER A 79 41.22 -2.64 6.94
CA SER A 79 41.71 -2.89 5.59
C SER A 79 41.82 -4.39 5.28
N GLY A 80 41.60 -4.78 4.03
CA GLY A 80 41.87 -6.14 3.55
C GLY A 80 41.33 -6.41 2.15
N GLU A 81 42.01 -5.90 1.13
CA GLU A 81 41.86 -6.36 -0.25
C GLU A 81 42.17 -7.87 -0.34
N SER A 82 41.28 -8.65 -0.93
CA SER A 82 41.64 -9.96 -1.50
C SER A 82 40.77 -10.22 -2.72
N MET A 83 41.32 -9.84 -3.87
CA MET A 83 40.91 -10.35 -5.18
C MET A 83 41.24 -11.86 -5.22
N GLY A 84 40.23 -12.70 -5.42
CA GLY A 84 40.37 -14.16 -5.39
C GLY A 84 39.57 -14.86 -6.51
N SER A 85 40.17 -14.87 -7.69
CA SER A 85 39.99 -15.75 -8.87
C SER A 85 38.60 -16.30 -9.23
N VAL A 86 38.14 -15.89 -10.42
CA VAL A 86 37.26 -16.68 -11.29
C VAL A 86 37.95 -18.01 -11.62
N VAL A 87 37.32 -19.13 -11.26
CA VAL A 87 37.67 -20.47 -11.77
C VAL A 87 36.46 -21.00 -12.53
N VAL A 88 36.61 -21.05 -13.86
CA VAL A 88 35.77 -21.87 -14.74
C VAL A 88 36.61 -23.07 -15.14
N PRO A 89 36.13 -24.31 -14.94
CA PRO A 89 36.64 -25.42 -15.73
C PRO A 89 35.55 -26.11 -16.55
N ALA A 90 35.81 -26.06 -17.86
CA ALA A 90 35.64 -27.09 -18.89
C ALA A 90 34.55 -28.17 -18.74
N SER A 91 33.62 -28.13 -19.68
CA SER A 91 32.85 -29.28 -20.18
C SER A 91 33.76 -30.39 -20.71
N PRO A 92 33.48 -31.67 -20.40
CA PRO A 92 33.79 -32.78 -21.27
C PRO A 92 32.52 -33.34 -21.93
N ALA A 93 32.66 -33.59 -23.23
CA ALA A 93 31.67 -34.19 -24.11
C ALA A 93 31.29 -35.64 -23.72
N ARG A 94 30.02 -35.98 -24.02
CA ARG A 94 29.45 -37.29 -24.44
C ARG A 94 29.70 -38.55 -23.59
N ILE A 95 28.59 -39.24 -23.29
CA ILE A 95 28.28 -40.71 -23.31
C ILE A 95 26.86 -40.75 -22.68
N ILE A 96 25.76 -41.04 -23.39
CA ILE A 96 25.37 -42.21 -24.20
C ILE A 96 24.43 -41.77 -25.34
#